data_AF-A0A960D958-F1
#
_entry.id   AF-A0A960D958-F1
#
_cell.length_a   1.000
_cell.length_b   1.000
_cell.length_c   1.000
_cell.angle_alpha   90.00
_cell.angle_beta   90.00
_cell.angle_gamma   90.00
#
_symmetry.space_group_name_H-M   'P 1'
#
loop_
_entity.id
_entity.type
_entity.pdbx_description
1 polymer ?
#
loop_
_entity_poly.entity_id
_entity_poly.type
_entity_poly.pdbx_seq_one_letter_code
_entity_poly.pdbx_strand_id
1 'polypeptide(L)'
;EMVARRRGHIVNIASLAGMLAVPGQALYAGTKFAVVGLSTALADEFEPQGVQISCVMPTFTNTELIAGTNATGATRPVQSADLAAAVVKTLDNPKTAVSVPYPLRFVAAATA
;
A
#
# COMPACT_ATOMS: atom_id res chain seq x y z
N GLU A 1 24.49 -2.62 -3.99
CA GLU A 1 24.30 -1.16 -4.08
C GLU A 1 23.74 -0.48 -2.81
N MET A 2 22.45 -0.54 -2.47
CA MET A 2 21.85 0.35 -1.43
C MET A 2 22.46 0.22 -0.02
N VAL A 3 22.64 -1.01 0.46
CA VAL A 3 23.24 -1.31 1.77
C VAL A 3 24.68 -0.80 1.84
N ALA A 4 25.48 -1.06 0.81
CA ALA A 4 26.88 -0.64 0.75
C ALA A 4 27.03 0.88 0.82
N ARG A 5 26.17 1.64 0.12
CA ARG A 5 26.16 3.12 0.16
C ARG A 5 25.41 3.71 1.36
N ARG A 6 24.86 2.87 2.25
CA ARG A 6 24.06 3.23 3.43
C ARG A 6 22.92 4.23 3.16
N ARG A 7 22.35 4.16 1.95
CA ARG A 7 21.19 4.98 1.56
C ARG A 7 20.38 4.30 0.48
N GLY A 8 19.07 4.48 0.51
CA GLY A 8 18.17 4.01 -0.54
C GLY A 8 16.73 3.95 -0.06
N HIS A 9 15.82 3.78 -1.00
CA HIS A 9 14.40 3.64 -0.71
C HIS A 9 13.78 2.63 -1.67
N ILE A 10 13.10 1.63 -1.13
CA ILE A 10 12.24 0.71 -1.88
C ILE A 10 10.78 1.07 -1.57
N VAL A 11 9.99 1.29 -2.62
CA VAL A 11 8.56 1.54 -2.51
C VAL A 11 7.80 0.38 -3.13
N ASN A 12 7.17 -0.43 -2.29
CA ASN A 12 6.31 -1.54 -2.72
C ASN A 12 4.86 -1.06 -2.86
N ILE A 13 4.17 -1.51 -3.91
CA ILE A 13 2.76 -1.21 -4.15
C ILE A 13 1.89 -2.42 -3.76
N ALA A 14 1.20 -2.30 -2.63
CA ALA A 14 0.28 -3.30 -2.13
C ALA A 14 -1.18 -2.90 -2.47
N SER A 15 -2.08 -3.00 -1.50
CA SER A 15 -3.48 -2.60 -1.56
C SER A 15 -4.03 -2.56 -0.13
N LEU A 16 -5.12 -1.84 0.12
CA LEU A 16 -5.86 -1.98 1.37
C LEU A 16 -6.42 -3.39 1.60
N ALA A 17 -6.62 -4.17 0.53
CA ALA A 17 -6.91 -5.60 0.64
C ALA A 17 -5.77 -6.41 1.29
N GLY A 18 -4.58 -5.83 1.47
CA GLY A 18 -3.48 -6.41 2.24
C GLY A 18 -3.56 -6.18 3.75
N MET A 19 -4.62 -5.51 4.22
CA MET A 19 -4.89 -5.28 5.64
C MET A 19 -6.32 -5.66 6.06
N LEU A 20 -7.19 -5.96 5.09
CA LEU A 20 -8.62 -6.20 5.30
C LEU A 20 -9.03 -7.49 4.59
N ALA A 21 -9.91 -8.27 5.20
CA ALA A 21 -10.56 -9.39 4.52
C ALA A 21 -11.56 -8.85 3.49
N VAL A 22 -11.38 -9.20 2.22
CA VAL A 22 -12.26 -8.79 1.12
C VAL A 22 -12.93 -10.04 0.53
N PRO A 23 -14.20 -10.33 0.85
CA PRO A 23 -14.94 -11.44 0.27
C PRO A 23 -14.90 -11.40 -1.26
N GLY A 24 -14.74 -12.57 -1.89
CA GLY A 24 -14.62 -12.67 -3.35
C GLY A 24 -13.24 -12.30 -3.91
N GLN A 25 -12.27 -11.92 -3.07
CA GLN A 25 -10.91 -11.54 -3.46
C GLN A 25 -9.84 -12.29 -2.65
N ALA A 26 -10.13 -13.50 -2.15
CA ALA A 26 -9.27 -14.21 -1.19
C ALA A 26 -7.81 -14.37 -1.65
N LEU A 27 -7.57 -14.79 -2.90
CA LEU A 27 -6.22 -14.94 -3.43
C LEU A 27 -5.52 -13.59 -3.59
N TYR A 28 -6.20 -12.60 -4.17
CA TYR A 28 -5.67 -11.25 -4.32
C TYR A 28 -5.29 -10.65 -2.96
N ALA A 29 -6.22 -10.69 -1.99
CA ALA A 29 -5.99 -10.24 -0.63
C ALA A 29 -4.81 -10.97 0.01
N GLY A 30 -4.76 -12.31 -0.06
CA GLY A 30 -3.64 -13.11 0.45
C GLY A 30 -2.27 -12.65 -0.09
N THR A 31 -2.18 -12.39 -1.40
CA THR A 31 -0.93 -11.86 -1.98
C THR A 31 -0.60 -10.47 -1.47
N LYS A 32 -1.59 -9.60 -1.28
CA LYS A 32 -1.37 -8.24 -0.79
C LYS A 32 -1.02 -8.21 0.70
N PHE A 33 -1.55 -9.13 1.51
CA PHE A 33 -1.09 -9.35 2.89
C PHE A 33 0.39 -9.76 2.92
N ALA A 34 0.82 -10.65 2.01
CA ALA A 34 2.22 -11.05 1.91
C ALA A 34 3.13 -9.85 1.56
N VAL A 35 2.73 -8.97 0.63
CA VAL A 35 3.50 -7.76 0.30
C VAL A 35 3.59 -6.81 1.50
N VAL A 36 2.50 -6.63 2.26
CA VAL A 36 2.50 -5.79 3.46
C VAL A 36 3.46 -6.36 4.51
N GLY A 37 3.32 -7.64 4.86
CA GLY A 37 4.17 -8.30 5.84
C GLY A 37 5.65 -8.31 5.46
N LEU A 38 5.96 -8.59 4.18
CA LEU A 38 7.32 -8.51 3.65
C LEU A 38 7.88 -7.09 3.79
N SER A 39 7.11 -6.08 3.41
CA SER A 39 7.59 -4.69 3.43
C SER A 39 7.82 -4.17 4.85
N THR A 40 6.97 -4.55 5.81
CA THR A 40 7.14 -4.16 7.21
C THR A 40 8.34 -4.84 7.84
N ALA A 41 8.56 -6.14 7.58
CA ALA A 41 9.73 -6.85 8.08
C ALA A 41 11.03 -6.27 7.50
N LEU A 42 11.08 -6.04 6.18
CA LEU A 42 12.23 -5.45 5.53
C LEU A 42 12.51 -4.02 6.03
N ALA A 43 11.48 -3.24 6.37
CA ALA A 43 11.69 -1.91 6.93
C ALA A 43 12.52 -1.98 8.22
N ASP A 44 12.18 -2.89 9.14
CA ASP A 44 12.88 -3.06 10.41
C ASP A 44 14.27 -3.70 10.21
N GLU A 45 14.40 -4.68 9.31
CA GLU A 45 15.67 -5.36 9.02
C GLU A 45 16.71 -4.41 8.39
N PHE A 46 16.25 -3.46 7.56
CA PHE A 46 17.12 -2.60 6.76
C PHE A 46 17.24 -1.16 7.28
N GLU A 47 16.44 -0.74 8.27
CA GLU A 47 16.59 0.56 8.94
C GLU A 47 18.02 0.76 9.47
N PRO A 48 18.66 -0.20 10.19
CA PRO A 48 20.03 -0.03 10.69
C PRO A 48 21.07 0.08 9.57
N GLN A 49 20.71 -0.24 8.33
CA GLN A 49 21.56 -0.18 7.14
C GLN A 49 21.35 1.12 6.34
N GLY A 50 20.44 2.00 6.78
CA GLY A 50 20.14 3.27 6.12
C GLY A 50 19.26 3.12 4.87
N VAL A 51 18.58 1.99 4.70
CA VAL A 51 17.68 1.74 3.56
C VAL A 51 16.25 1.81 4.05
N GLN A 52 15.48 2.72 3.47
CA GLN A 52 14.07 2.93 3.78
C GLN A 52 13.21 1.96 2.96
N ILE A 53 12.14 1.43 3.56
CA ILE A 53 11.16 0.60 2.87
C ILE A 53 9.77 1.19 3.14
N SER A 54 9.00 1.42 2.08
CA SER A 54 7.62 1.90 2.17
C SER A 54 6.67 0.97 1.44
N CYS A 55 5.50 0.76 2.03
CA CYS A 55 4.40 0.01 1.46
C CYS A 55 3.22 0.94 1.21
N VAL A 56 2.94 1.19 -0.07
CA VAL A 56 1.83 2.04 -0.51
C VAL A 56 0.61 1.16 -0.77
N MET A 57 -0.48 1.45 -0.08
CA MET A 57 -1.72 0.68 -0.05
C MET A 57 -2.89 1.53 -0.57
N PRO A 58 -3.14 1.50 -1.88
CA PRO A 58 -4.31 2.17 -2.44
C PRO A 58 -5.62 1.42 -2.15
N THR A 59 -6.71 2.19 -2.09
CA THR A 59 -8.08 1.75 -2.39
C THR A 59 -8.22 1.37 -3.88
N PHE A 60 -9.43 1.15 -4.37
CA PHE A 60 -9.69 1.00 -5.81
C PHE A 60 -9.07 2.17 -6.58
N THR A 61 -8.20 1.85 -7.53
CA THR A 61 -7.59 2.84 -8.43
C THR A 61 -8.37 2.82 -9.75
N ASN A 62 -8.63 3.99 -10.33
CA ASN A 62 -9.36 4.15 -11.58
C ASN A 62 -8.52 3.66 -12.79
N THR A 63 -8.43 2.34 -12.94
CA THR A 63 -7.77 1.64 -14.04
C THR A 63 -8.63 0.46 -14.49
N GLU A 64 -8.23 -0.20 -15.58
CA GLU A 64 -8.89 -1.37 -16.13
C GLU A 64 -8.91 -2.55 -15.14
N LEU A 65 -8.00 -2.58 -14.16
CA LEU A 65 -7.95 -3.62 -13.12
C LEU A 65 -9.27 -3.75 -12.36
N ILE A 66 -9.96 -2.62 -12.15
CA ILE A 66 -11.21 -2.59 -11.37
C ILE A 66 -12.45 -2.77 -12.27
N ALA A 67 -12.28 -2.92 -13.59
CA ALA A 67 -13.38 -3.14 -14.51
C ALA A 67 -14.13 -4.43 -14.15
N GLY A 68 -15.46 -4.34 -14.04
CA GLY A 68 -16.30 -5.47 -13.64
C GLY A 68 -16.26 -5.83 -12.15
N THR A 69 -15.51 -5.08 -11.32
CA THR A 69 -15.58 -5.21 -9.87
C THR A 69 -16.72 -4.36 -9.32
N ASN A 70 -17.50 -4.93 -8.40
CA ASN A 70 -18.46 -4.16 -7.61
C ASN A 70 -17.68 -3.36 -6.56
N ALA A 71 -17.18 -2.18 -6.95
CA ALA A 71 -16.68 -1.22 -5.98
C ALA A 71 -17.86 -0.86 -5.06
N THR A 72 -17.92 -1.47 -3.87
CA THR A 72 -18.97 -1.23 -2.89
C THR A 72 -18.90 0.21 -2.42
N GLY A 73 -19.64 1.08 -3.11
CA GLY A 73 -20.31 2.35 -2.71
C GLY A 73 -19.66 3.39 -1.79
N ALA A 74 -18.60 3.10 -1.05
CA ALA A 74 -18.17 3.96 0.07
C ALA A 74 -17.07 4.97 -0.30
N THR A 75 -16.29 4.74 -1.37
CA THR A 75 -15.21 5.65 -1.78
C THR A 75 -15.07 5.73 -3.30
N ARG A 76 -14.95 6.95 -3.82
CA ARG A 76 -14.60 7.17 -5.23
C ARG A 76 -13.22 6.55 -5.50
N PRO A 77 -13.02 5.83 -6.63
CA PRO A 77 -11.71 5.31 -6.97
C PRO A 77 -10.66 6.42 -7.02
N VAL A 78 -9.49 6.16 -6.44
CA VAL A 78 -8.34 7.08 -6.53
C VAL A 78 -7.85 7.13 -7.96
N GLN A 79 -7.38 8.29 -8.40
CA GLN A 79 -6.79 8.42 -9.73
C GLN A 79 -5.34 7.93 -9.69
N SER A 80 -4.84 7.43 -10.82
CA SER A 80 -3.44 7.02 -10.96
C SER A 80 -2.47 8.16 -10.65
N ALA A 81 -2.88 9.39 -10.96
CA ALA A 81 -2.14 10.60 -10.62
C ALA A 81 -2.01 10.82 -9.09
N ASP A 82 -3.07 10.52 -8.32
CA ASP A 82 -3.04 10.62 -6.86
C ASP A 82 -2.09 9.57 -6.26
N LEU A 83 -2.10 8.35 -6.81
CA LEU A 83 -1.17 7.30 -6.41
C LEU A 83 0.29 7.67 -6.73
N ALA A 84 0.55 8.22 -7.93
CA ALA A 84 1.87 8.70 -8.31
C ALA A 84 2.35 9.84 -7.39
N ALA A 85 1.48 10.81 -7.09
CA ALA A 85 1.79 11.90 -6.16
C ALA A 85 2.08 11.38 -4.74
N ALA A 86 1.35 10.36 -4.28
CA ALA A 86 1.61 9.72 -2.99
C ALA A 86 2.97 9.00 -2.96
N VAL A 87 3.36 8.33 -4.05
CA VAL A 87 4.69 7.71 -4.18
C VAL A 87 5.78 8.77 -4.11
N VAL A 88 5.67 9.87 -4.87
CA VAL A 88 6.64 10.98 -4.84
C VAL A 88 6.75 11.56 -3.43
N LYS A 89 5.62 11.86 -2.79
CA LYS A 89 5.60 12.37 -1.40
C LYS A 89 6.25 11.39 -0.41
N THR A 90 6.12 10.09 -0.65
CA THR A 90 6.74 9.05 0.18
C THR A 90 8.26 9.04 0.01
N LEU A 91 8.77 9.30 -1.19
CA LEU A 91 10.22 9.45 -1.43
C LEU A 91 10.79 10.65 -0.67
N ASP A 92 10.04 11.76 -0.58
CA ASP A 92 10.46 12.97 0.14
C ASP A 92 10.36 12.83 1.67
N ASN A 93 9.33 12.12 2.16
CA ASN A 93 9.10 11.88 3.58
C ASN A 93 8.75 10.40 3.83
N PRO A 94 9.77 9.54 3.97
CA PRO A 94 9.59 8.10 4.09
C PRO A 94 8.68 7.70 5.26
N LYS A 95 7.74 6.81 4.98
CA LYS A 95 6.89 6.13 5.97
C LYS A 95 6.74 4.67 5.58
N THR A 96 6.80 3.76 6.54
CA THR A 96 6.67 2.32 6.26
C THR A 96 5.29 1.96 5.69
N ALA A 97 4.22 2.57 6.20
CA ALA A 97 2.86 2.32 5.75
C ALA A 97 2.20 3.61 5.20
N VAL A 98 1.72 3.56 3.96
CA VAL A 98 1.12 4.71 3.27
C VAL A 98 -0.20 4.30 2.63
N SER A 99 -1.33 4.79 3.12
CA SER A 99 -2.64 4.56 2.48
C SER A 99 -2.96 5.63 1.43
N VAL A 100 -3.65 5.24 0.36
CA VAL A 100 -4.12 6.16 -0.69
C VAL A 100 -5.64 5.96 -0.92
N PRO A 101 -6.48 6.96 -0.63
CA PRO A 101 -6.15 8.33 -0.21
C PRO A 101 -5.70 8.43 1.26
N TYR A 102 -5.00 9.52 1.59
CA TYR A 102 -4.44 9.77 2.92
C TYR A 102 -5.32 10.75 3.74
N PRO A 103 -5.45 10.57 5.07
CA PRO A 103 -5.36 9.33 5.81
C PRO A 103 -6.71 8.60 5.81
N LEU A 104 -6.75 7.34 5.37
CA LEU A 104 -7.88 6.49 5.72
C LEU A 104 -7.79 6.15 7.22
N ARG A 105 -8.67 6.73 8.05
CA ARG A 105 -8.93 6.18 9.39
C ARG A 105 -9.58 4.81 9.17
N PHE A 106 -8.99 3.76 9.74
CA PHE A 106 -9.61 2.45 9.80
C PHE A 106 -10.89 2.58 10.64
N VAL A 107 -12.02 2.83 9.99
CA VAL A 107 -13.30 2.53 10.60
C VAL A 107 -13.46 1.04 10.44
N ALA A 108 -13.23 0.30 11.53
CA ALA A 108 -13.71 -1.06 11.66
C ALA A 108 -15.25 -1.03 11.60
N ALA A 109 -15.81 -0.94 10.41
CA ALA A 109 -17.21 -1.10 10.09
C ALA A 109 -17.24 -1.77 8.70
N ALA A 110 -17.84 -2.94 8.48
CA ALA A 110 -18.81 -3.66 9.26
C ALA A 110 -18.57 -5.16 9.07
N THR A 111 -18.33 -5.88 10.15
CA THR A 111 -18.77 -7.27 10.24
C THR A 111 -20.11 -7.23 10.97
N ALA A 112 -21.17 -7.03 10.19
CA ALA A 112 -22.54 -7.37 10.55
C ALA A 112 -23.12 -8.16 9.38
#